data_AF-A0A7S0B496-F1
#
_entry.id   AF-A0A7S0B496-F1
#
_cell.length_a   1.000
_cell.length_b   1.000
_cell.length_c   1.000
_cell.angle_alpha   90.00
_cell.angle_beta   90.00
_cell.angle_gamma   90.00
#
_symmetry.space_group_name_H-M   'P 1'
#
loop_
_entity.id
_entity.type
_entity.pdbx_description
1 polymer ?
#
loop_
_entity_poly.entity_id
_entity_poly.type
_entity_poly.pdbx_seq_one_letter_code
_entity_poly.pdbx_strand_id
1 'polypeptide(L)'
;VFVSAIVVTNLLYDVSDQKVAASFADLQTSMWSVFLMMTLDNWSTRAEDVLAARPSMWVFYVFFVFVAGIALMSLVPALFIEINLTQREKTKVKEAARYKRQIKREQRGMLNRLFEIVDRDGSGQVSITEIQKTLCEDSTVRRLQFDKLTSEGDLLDVKLA
;
A
#
# COMPACT_ATOMS: atom_id res chain seq x y z
N VAL A 1 10.50 20.38 -16.86
CA VAL A 1 11.80 21.02 -16.51
C VAL A 1 12.81 20.91 -17.64
N PHE A 2 13.29 19.70 -18.01
CA PHE A 2 14.34 19.54 -19.03
C PHE A 2 14.02 20.21 -20.39
N VAL A 3 12.86 19.90 -20.99
CA VAL A 3 12.43 20.50 -22.26
C VAL A 3 12.29 22.01 -22.14
N SER A 4 11.66 22.48 -21.06
CA SER A 4 11.51 23.91 -20.77
C SER A 4 12.85 24.62 -20.63
N ALA A 5 13.86 23.95 -20.04
CA ALA A 5 15.22 24.47 -19.91
C ALA A 5 15.90 24.66 -21.28
N ILE A 6 15.84 23.66 -22.16
CA ILE A 6 16.37 23.78 -23.54
C ILE A 6 15.72 24.96 -24.27
N VAL A 7 14.41 25.10 -24.14
CA VAL A 7 13.65 26.20 -24.76
C VAL A 7 14.14 27.55 -24.24
N VAL A 8 14.24 27.76 -22.92
CA VAL A 8 14.68 29.05 -22.39
C VAL A 8 16.15 29.34 -22.63
N THR A 9 17.03 28.32 -22.64
CA THR A 9 18.44 28.52 -23.03
C THR A 9 18.50 29.05 -24.46
N ASN A 10 17.80 28.42 -25.40
CA ASN A 10 17.79 28.84 -26.80
C ASN A 10 17.12 30.22 -27.01
N LEU A 11 16.11 30.55 -26.22
CA LEU A 11 15.37 31.81 -26.32
C LEU A 11 15.96 32.96 -25.50
N LEU A 12 16.91 32.73 -24.58
CA LEU A 12 17.41 33.78 -23.69
C LEU A 12 18.94 33.90 -23.65
N TYR A 13 19.69 33.06 -24.37
CA TYR A 13 21.16 33.13 -24.38
C TYR A 13 21.72 34.46 -24.92
N ASP A 14 20.98 35.14 -25.80
CA ASP A 14 21.39 36.35 -26.51
C ASP A 14 20.84 37.65 -25.93
N VAL A 15 20.22 37.59 -24.74
CA VAL A 15 19.53 38.72 -24.13
C VAL A 15 20.53 39.77 -23.65
N SER A 16 20.23 41.05 -23.91
CA SER A 16 21.09 42.19 -23.58
C SER A 16 21.33 42.38 -22.08
N ASP A 17 20.39 41.96 -21.24
CA ASP A 17 20.50 42.05 -19.79
C ASP A 17 21.45 40.96 -19.25
N GLN A 18 22.55 41.39 -18.64
CA GLN A 18 23.61 40.50 -18.16
C GLN A 18 23.14 39.56 -17.04
N LYS A 19 22.19 39.97 -16.19
CA LYS A 19 21.65 39.16 -15.10
C LYS A 19 20.75 38.05 -15.64
N VAL A 20 19.91 38.39 -16.62
CA VAL A 20 19.06 37.43 -17.32
C VAL A 20 19.93 36.46 -18.13
N ALA A 21 20.87 36.96 -18.93
CA ALA A 21 21.76 36.13 -19.72
C ALA A 21 22.56 35.13 -18.86
N ALA A 22 23.08 35.55 -17.70
CA ALA A 22 23.78 34.65 -16.78
C ALA A 22 22.88 33.53 -16.22
N SER A 23 21.59 33.80 -16.04
CA SER A 23 20.63 32.82 -15.51
C SER A 23 20.20 31.76 -16.54
N PHE A 24 20.48 32.01 -17.83
CA PHE A 24 20.12 31.16 -18.96
C PHE A 24 21.28 30.90 -19.94
N ALA A 25 22.53 31.07 -19.47
CA ALA A 25 23.73 30.99 -20.30
C ALA A 25 24.00 29.58 -20.84
N ASP A 26 23.63 28.56 -20.06
CA ASP A 26 23.81 27.16 -20.38
C ASP A 26 22.61 26.34 -19.90
N LEU A 27 22.58 25.06 -20.27
CA LEU A 27 21.48 24.18 -19.94
C LEU A 27 21.32 23.97 -18.42
N GLN A 28 22.42 23.86 -17.68
CA GLN A 28 22.39 23.59 -16.24
C GLN A 28 21.85 24.80 -15.48
N THR A 29 22.34 26.01 -15.77
CA THR A 29 21.83 27.25 -15.18
C THR A 29 20.36 27.48 -15.53
N SER A 30 19.97 27.20 -16.77
CA SER A 30 18.58 27.25 -17.22
C SER A 30 17.68 26.24 -16.50
N MET A 31 18.15 25.00 -16.32
CA MET A 31 17.44 23.97 -15.57
C MET A 31 17.20 24.39 -14.12
N TRP A 32 18.19 24.99 -13.48
CA TRP A 32 18.06 25.51 -12.12
C TRP A 32 17.03 26.63 -12.02
N SER A 33 17.09 27.61 -12.92
CA SER A 33 16.14 28.72 -13.00
C SER A 33 14.69 28.24 -13.18
N VAL A 34 14.49 27.27 -14.08
CA VAL A 34 13.16 26.67 -14.37
C VAL A 34 12.69 25.77 -13.21
N PHE A 35 13.60 25.10 -12.50
CA PHE A 35 13.27 24.34 -11.30
C PHE A 35 12.78 25.26 -10.16
N LEU A 36 13.46 26.36 -9.90
CA LEU A 36 13.02 27.36 -8.91
C LEU A 36 11.67 27.99 -9.28
N MET A 37 11.44 28.22 -10.58
CA MET A 37 10.15 28.67 -11.09
C MET A 37 9.04 27.65 -10.80
N MET A 38 9.32 26.34 -10.93
CA MET A 38 8.36 25.27 -10.63
C MET A 38 7.95 25.25 -9.16
N THR A 39 8.86 25.60 -8.24
CA THR A 39 8.55 25.69 -6.80
C THR A 39 7.84 26.98 -6.41
N LEU A 40 7.58 27.87 -7.38
CA LEU A 40 7.04 29.22 -7.17
C LEU A 40 7.89 30.08 -6.22
N ASP A 41 9.18 29.76 -6.09
CA ASP A 41 10.09 30.53 -5.24
C ASP A 41 10.49 31.82 -5.96
N ASN A 42 10.11 32.96 -5.37
CA ASN A 42 10.38 34.31 -5.88
C ASN A 42 10.08 34.44 -7.40
N TRP A 43 9.02 33.77 -7.86
CA TRP A 43 8.80 33.50 -9.27
C TRP A 43 8.37 34.76 -10.05
N SER A 44 7.56 35.63 -9.43
CA SER A 44 7.09 36.88 -10.04
C SER A 44 8.25 37.83 -10.31
N THR A 45 9.11 38.07 -9.33
CA THR A 45 10.31 38.91 -9.46
C THR A 45 11.23 38.40 -10.56
N ARG A 46 11.46 37.07 -10.62
CA ARG A 46 12.28 36.46 -11.67
C ARG A 46 11.63 36.57 -13.06
N ALA A 47 10.31 36.44 -13.14
CA ALA A 47 9.58 36.64 -14.38
C ALA A 47 9.64 38.11 -14.83
N GLU A 48 9.49 39.06 -13.91
CA GLU A 48 9.60 40.50 -14.18
C GLU A 48 10.97 40.88 -14.76
N ASP A 49 12.06 40.39 -14.19
CA ASP A 49 13.42 40.60 -14.71
C ASP A 49 13.54 40.14 -16.18
N VAL A 50 12.97 38.96 -16.50
CA VAL A 50 13.01 38.41 -17.87
C VAL A 50 12.05 39.14 -18.80
N LEU A 51 10.88 39.57 -18.33
CA LEU A 51 9.91 40.31 -19.11
C LEU A 51 10.36 41.74 -19.43
N ALA A 52 11.12 42.36 -18.54
CA ALA A 52 11.76 43.64 -18.81
C ALA A 52 12.75 43.54 -19.98
N ALA A 53 13.49 42.43 -20.07
CA ALA A 53 14.47 42.20 -21.13
C ALA A 53 13.86 41.62 -22.42
N ARG A 54 12.87 40.71 -22.30
CA ARG A 54 12.21 40.03 -23.41
C ARG A 54 10.70 39.88 -23.15
N PRO A 55 9.88 40.90 -23.44
CA PRO A 55 8.45 40.91 -23.13
C PRO A 55 7.66 39.74 -23.73
N SER A 56 8.09 39.18 -24.86
CA SER A 56 7.42 38.03 -25.52
C SER A 56 7.40 36.76 -24.66
N MET A 57 8.22 36.66 -23.62
CA MET A 57 8.32 35.49 -22.76
C MET A 57 7.13 35.30 -21.81
N TRP A 58 6.20 36.27 -21.72
CA TRP A 58 5.05 36.19 -20.81
C TRP A 58 4.22 34.93 -21.02
N VAL A 59 4.05 34.50 -22.28
CA VAL A 59 3.30 33.28 -22.62
C VAL A 59 3.98 32.05 -22.04
N PHE A 60 5.30 31.96 -22.16
CA PHE A 60 6.08 30.85 -21.63
C PHE A 60 5.95 30.75 -20.10
N TYR A 61 6.13 31.87 -19.39
CA TYR A 61 6.09 31.89 -17.93
C TYR A 61 4.70 31.54 -17.40
N VAL A 62 3.65 32.15 -17.96
CA VAL A 62 2.27 31.82 -17.59
C VAL A 62 2.00 30.34 -17.81
N PHE A 63 2.26 29.84 -19.02
CA PHE A 63 2.02 28.43 -19.35
C PHE A 63 2.82 27.48 -18.45
N PHE A 64 4.09 27.79 -18.20
CA PHE A 64 4.95 26.98 -17.36
C PHE A 64 4.46 26.93 -15.91
N VAL A 65 4.07 28.07 -15.33
CA VAL A 65 3.52 28.15 -13.96
C VAL A 65 2.23 27.35 -13.83
N PHE A 66 1.32 27.42 -14.82
CA PHE A 66 0.09 26.62 -14.80
C PHE A 66 0.39 25.12 -14.86
N VAL A 67 1.23 24.68 -15.81
CA VAL A 67 1.56 23.26 -15.97
C VAL A 67 2.33 22.72 -14.76
N ALA A 68 3.33 23.46 -14.28
CA ALA A 68 4.13 23.08 -13.12
C ALA A 68 3.28 23.04 -11.84
N GLY A 69 2.41 24.04 -11.64
CA GLY A 69 1.48 24.10 -10.52
C GLY A 69 0.51 22.92 -10.51
N ILE A 70 -0.12 22.60 -11.64
CA ILE A 70 -1.02 21.44 -11.76
C ILE A 70 -0.25 20.14 -11.50
N ALA A 71 0.95 19.98 -12.07
CA ALA A 71 1.75 18.79 -11.88
C ALA A 71 2.09 18.55 -10.40
N LEU A 72 2.60 19.57 -9.69
CA LEU A 72 2.90 19.47 -8.25
C LEU A 72 1.65 19.21 -7.41
N MET A 73 0.56 19.92 -7.70
CA MET A 73 -0.71 19.76 -6.97
C MET A 73 -1.36 18.40 -7.19
N SER A 74 -1.14 17.75 -8.34
CA SER A 74 -1.63 16.40 -8.59
C SER A 74 -0.75 15.30 -7.97
N LEU A 75 0.56 15.54 -7.86
CA LEU A 75 1.53 14.52 -7.42
C LEU A 75 1.40 14.21 -5.92
N VAL A 76 1.29 15.25 -5.09
CA VAL A 76 1.26 15.08 -3.63
C VAL A 76 0.03 14.28 -3.16
N PRO A 77 -1.21 14.59 -3.59
CA PRO A 77 -2.38 13.79 -3.25
C PRO A 77 -2.30 12.37 -3.80
N ALA A 78 -1.79 12.18 -5.03
CA ALA A 78 -1.63 10.85 -5.62
C ALA A 78 -0.71 9.96 -4.77
N LEU A 79 0.46 10.48 -4.38
CA LEU A 79 1.39 9.78 -3.49
C LEU A 79 0.76 9.47 -2.13
N PHE A 80 0.00 10.42 -1.58
CA PHE A 80 -0.68 10.22 -0.30
C PHE A 80 -1.73 9.10 -0.40
N ILE A 81 -2.53 9.08 -1.47
CA ILE A 81 -3.52 8.02 -1.71
C ILE A 81 -2.82 6.66 -1.83
N GLU A 82 -1.73 6.57 -2.60
CA GLU A 82 -0.97 5.33 -2.78
C GLU A 82 -0.44 4.77 -1.46
N ILE A 83 0.16 5.63 -0.62
CA ILE A 83 0.66 5.23 0.70
C ILE A 83 -0.48 4.74 1.59
N ASN A 84 -1.60 5.47 1.63
CA ASN A 84 -2.75 5.10 2.44
C ASN A 84 -3.40 3.80 2.00
N LEU A 85 -3.56 3.58 0.70
CA LEU A 85 -4.11 2.33 0.14
C LEU A 85 -3.18 1.15 0.45
N THR A 86 -1.88 1.30 0.20
CA THR A 86 -0.87 0.28 0.48
C THR A 86 -0.84 -0.09 1.97
N GLN A 87 -0.95 0.90 2.86
CA GLN A 87 -0.99 0.67 4.30
C GLN A 87 -2.27 -0.06 4.73
N ARG A 88 -3.43 0.31 4.17
CA ARG A 88 -4.72 -0.37 4.43
C ARG A 88 -4.68 -1.82 3.97
N GLU A 89 -4.13 -2.10 2.79
CA GLU A 89 -3.98 -3.46 2.28
C GLU A 89 -3.08 -4.31 3.18
N LYS A 90 -1.92 -3.77 3.58
CA LYS A 90 -1.01 -4.44 4.51
C LYS A 90 -1.68 -4.75 5.85
N THR A 91 -2.51 -3.84 6.37
CA THR A 91 -3.25 -4.06 7.61
C THR A 91 -4.31 -5.16 7.45
N LYS A 92 -5.11 -5.13 6.39
CA LYS A 92 -6.12 -6.17 6.10
C LYS A 92 -5.49 -7.56 5.97
N VAL A 93 -4.36 -7.67 5.25
CA VAL A 93 -3.64 -8.95 5.11
C VAL A 93 -3.13 -9.45 6.47
N LYS A 94 -2.58 -8.56 7.30
CA LYS A 94 -2.12 -8.91 8.66
C LYS A 94 -3.28 -9.35 9.56
N GLU A 95 -4.41 -8.66 9.50
CA GLU A 95 -5.61 -9.00 10.25
C GLU A 95 -6.19 -10.35 9.82
N ALA A 96 -6.33 -10.59 8.51
CA ALA A 96 -6.77 -11.88 7.99
C ALA A 96 -5.84 -13.02 8.39
N ALA A 97 -4.51 -12.78 8.36
CA ALA A 97 -3.54 -13.77 8.83
C ALA A 97 -3.62 -14.01 10.33
N ARG A 98 -3.84 -12.97 11.15
CA ARG A 98 -4.07 -13.09 12.60
C ARG A 98 -5.35 -13.86 12.90
N TYR A 99 -6.45 -13.52 12.22
CA TYR A 99 -7.73 -14.20 12.35
C TYR A 99 -7.63 -15.69 12.03
N LYS A 100 -7.02 -16.06 10.90
CA LYS A 100 -6.77 -17.46 10.55
C LYS A 100 -5.89 -18.19 11.59
N ARG A 101 -4.87 -17.51 12.12
CA ARG A 101 -4.02 -18.07 13.19
C ARG A 101 -4.79 -18.26 14.49
N GLN A 102 -5.70 -17.34 14.82
CA GLN A 102 -6.50 -17.41 16.02
C GLN A 102 -7.50 -18.55 15.95
N ILE A 103 -8.26 -18.68 14.86
CA ILE A 103 -9.13 -19.85 14.63
C ILE A 103 -8.32 -21.14 14.72
N LYS A 104 -7.16 -21.21 14.06
CA LYS A 104 -6.33 -22.43 14.11
C LYS A 104 -5.85 -22.76 15.53
N ARG A 105 -5.60 -21.75 16.38
CA ARG A 105 -5.23 -21.93 17.79
C ARG A 105 -6.41 -22.40 18.63
N GLU A 106 -7.58 -21.79 18.46
CA GLU A 106 -8.82 -22.16 19.15
C GLU A 106 -9.24 -23.58 18.78
N GLN A 107 -9.25 -23.91 17.48
CA GLN A 107 -9.52 -25.27 16.98
C GLN A 107 -8.50 -26.28 17.49
N ARG A 108 -7.22 -25.92 17.63
CA ARG A 108 -6.21 -26.84 18.17
C ARG A 108 -6.43 -27.15 19.65
N GLY A 109 -6.90 -26.19 20.44
CA GLY A 109 -7.30 -26.44 21.83
C GLY A 109 -8.49 -27.38 21.94
N MET A 110 -9.49 -27.19 21.06
CA MET A 110 -10.66 -28.07 20.96
C MET A 110 -10.28 -29.48 20.49
N LEU A 111 -9.46 -29.59 19.43
CA LEU A 111 -8.95 -30.87 18.93
C LEU A 111 -8.16 -31.60 20.01
N ASN A 112 -7.29 -30.92 20.76
CA ASN A 112 -6.53 -31.58 21.84
C ASN A 112 -7.46 -32.19 22.90
N ARG A 113 -8.54 -31.51 23.29
CA ARG A 113 -9.53 -32.08 24.23
C ARG A 113 -10.29 -33.26 23.63
N LEU A 114 -10.65 -33.19 22.35
CA LEU A 114 -11.25 -34.32 21.63
C LEU A 114 -10.30 -35.52 21.61
N PHE A 115 -9.02 -35.29 21.29
CA PHE A 115 -7.98 -36.32 21.29
C PHE A 115 -7.83 -36.94 22.68
N GLU A 116 -7.77 -36.17 23.76
CA GLU A 116 -7.69 -36.70 25.14
C GLU A 116 -8.90 -37.56 25.55
N ILE A 117 -10.10 -37.29 25.01
CA ILE A 117 -11.30 -38.08 25.33
C ILE A 117 -11.34 -39.39 24.54
N VAL A 118 -10.80 -39.38 23.31
CA VAL A 118 -10.86 -40.52 22.38
C VAL A 118 -9.63 -41.44 22.52
N ASP A 119 -8.44 -40.89 22.75
CA ASP A 119 -7.19 -41.62 22.98
C ASP A 119 -7.20 -42.23 24.38
N ARG A 120 -7.56 -43.52 24.47
CA ARG A 120 -7.67 -44.24 25.75
C ARG A 120 -6.38 -44.93 26.13
N ASP A 121 -5.51 -45.20 25.16
CA ASP A 121 -4.24 -45.87 25.39
C ASP A 121 -3.09 -44.90 25.69
N GLY A 122 -3.30 -43.59 25.51
CA GLY A 122 -2.34 -42.54 25.81
C GLY A 122 -1.17 -42.50 24.83
N SER A 123 -1.32 -43.12 23.66
CA SER A 123 -0.28 -43.22 22.64
C SER A 123 -0.02 -41.88 21.92
N GLY A 124 -0.89 -40.88 22.08
CA GLY A 124 -0.82 -39.60 21.40
C GLY A 124 -1.31 -39.65 19.95
N GLN A 125 -1.89 -40.77 19.53
CA GLN A 125 -2.52 -40.98 18.23
C GLN A 125 -3.88 -41.65 18.43
N VAL A 126 -4.86 -41.34 17.57
CA VAL A 126 -6.17 -41.98 17.63
C VAL A 126 -6.24 -43.07 16.58
N SER A 127 -6.37 -44.31 17.03
CA SER A 127 -6.48 -45.49 16.17
C SER A 127 -7.91 -45.68 15.64
N ILE A 128 -8.08 -46.31 14.47
CA ILE A 128 -9.40 -46.65 13.91
C ILE A 128 -10.22 -47.49 14.89
N THR A 129 -9.54 -48.36 15.66
CA THR A 129 -10.15 -49.18 16.71
C THR A 129 -10.70 -48.35 17.87
N GLU A 130 -10.04 -47.27 18.27
CA GLU A 130 -10.54 -46.35 19.31
C GLU A 130 -11.69 -45.50 18.81
N ILE A 131 -11.65 -45.06 17.55
CA ILE A 131 -12.78 -44.36 16.91
C ILE A 131 -14.01 -45.27 16.88
N GLN A 132 -13.84 -46.52 16.45
CA GLN A 132 -14.91 -47.51 16.41
C GLN A 132 -15.49 -47.77 17.80
N LYS A 133 -14.63 -47.93 18.81
CA LYS A 133 -15.06 -48.16 20.19
C LYS A 133 -15.81 -46.95 20.76
N THR A 134 -15.37 -45.74 20.40
CA THR A 134 -16.01 -44.49 20.82
C THR A 134 -17.39 -44.30 20.18
N LEU A 135 -17.53 -44.63 18.90
CA LEU A 135 -18.79 -44.54 18.16
C LEU A 135 -19.80 -45.62 18.60
N CYS A 136 -19.34 -46.78 19.07
CA CYS A 136 -20.20 -47.81 19.64
C CYS A 136 -20.65 -47.51 21.09
N GLU A 137 -20.00 -46.58 21.79
CA GLU A 137 -20.34 -46.20 23.16
C GLU A 137 -21.19 -44.92 23.20
N ASP A 138 -22.52 -45.09 23.30
CA ASP A 138 -23.50 -43.99 23.38
C ASP A 138 -23.23 -43.02 24.56
N SER A 139 -22.65 -43.51 25.66
CA SER A 139 -22.25 -42.68 26.80
C SER A 139 -21.13 -41.68 26.46
N THR A 140 -20.20 -42.06 25.58
CA THR A 140 -19.06 -41.22 25.19
C THR A 140 -19.50 -40.21 24.12
N VAL A 141 -20.36 -40.62 23.19
CA VAL A 141 -20.97 -39.72 22.19
C VAL A 141 -21.79 -38.61 22.86
N ARG A 142 -22.61 -38.93 23.86
CA ARG A 142 -23.36 -37.92 24.62
C ARG A 142 -22.46 -36.97 25.41
N ARG A 143 -21.33 -37.46 25.92
CA ARG A 143 -20.36 -36.63 26.65
C ARG A 143 -19.66 -35.64 25.72
N LEU A 144 -19.35 -36.05 24.48
CA LEU A 144 -18.83 -35.18 23.43
C LEU A 144 -19.82 -34.10 22.98
N GLN A 145 -21.11 -34.42 22.95
CA GLN A 145 -22.18 -33.45 22.68
C GLN A 145 -22.40 -32.49 23.85
N PHE A 146 -22.36 -32.99 25.09
CA PHE A 146 -22.51 -32.18 26.30
C PHE A 146 -21.40 -31.13 26.45
N ASP A 147 -20.16 -31.47 26.08
CA ASP A 147 -19.02 -30.55 26.09
C ASP A 147 -19.00 -29.59 24.88
N LYS A 148 -20.04 -29.58 24.03
CA LYS A 148 -20.17 -28.80 22.78
C LYS A 148 -19.03 -29.02 21.78
N LEU A 149 -18.41 -30.20 21.80
CA LEU A 149 -17.30 -30.54 20.91
C LEU A 149 -17.79 -31.16 19.59
N THR A 150 -19.06 -31.57 19.50
CA THR A 150 -19.73 -32.08 18.30
C THR A 150 -21.19 -31.59 18.26
N SER A 151 -21.71 -31.28 17.07
CA SER A 151 -23.11 -30.87 16.87
C SER A 151 -23.99 -32.06 16.49
N GLU A 152 -25.32 -31.95 16.68
CA GLU A 152 -26.27 -32.93 16.13
C GLU A 152 -26.12 -33.01 14.61
N GLY A 153 -25.61 -34.15 14.13
CA GLY A 153 -25.41 -34.42 12.71
C GLY A 153 -23.95 -34.59 12.28
N ASP A 154 -22.97 -34.06 13.02
CA ASP A 154 -21.55 -34.09 12.63
C ASP A 154 -20.97 -35.52 12.53
N LEU A 155 -21.58 -36.48 13.22
CA LEU A 155 -21.16 -37.88 13.27
C LEU A 155 -22.01 -38.81 12.38
N LEU A 156 -23.08 -38.29 11.74
CA LEU A 156 -23.96 -39.11 10.89
C LEU A 156 -23.29 -39.57 9.59
N ASP A 157 -22.32 -38.80 9.11
CA ASP A 157 -21.59 -39.10 7.86
C ASP A 157 -20.36 -40.00 8.08
N VAL A 158 -20.00 -40.27 9.34
CA VAL A 158 -18.85 -41.12 9.69
C VAL A 158 -19.26 -42.59 9.56
N LYS A 159 -19.15 -43.13 8.34
CA LYS A 159 -19.30 -44.58 8.10
C LYS A 159 -17.93 -45.25 8.22
N LEU A 160 -17.79 -46.12 9.22
CA LEU A 160 -16.68 -47.05 9.30
C LEU A 160 -16.88 -48.12 8.21
N ALA A 161 -16.09 -48.03 7.14
CA ALA A 161 -16.01 -49.06 6.12
C ALA A 161 -15.17 -50.25 6.61
#